data_AF-A0A8S9FDS0-F1
#
_entry.id   AF-A0A8S9FDS0-F1
#
_cell.length_a   1.000
_cell.length_b   1.000
_cell.length_c   1.000
_cell.angle_alpha   90.00
_cell.angle_beta   90.00
_cell.angle_gamma   90.00
#
_symmetry.space_group_name_H-M   'P 1'
#
loop_
_entity.id
_entity.type
_entity.pdbx_description
1 polymer ?
#
loop_
_entity_poly.entity_id
_entity_poly.type
_entity_poly.pdbx_seq_one_letter_code
_entity_poly.pdbx_strand_id
1 'polypeptide(L)'
;MKLLHASLCLISLLLILPSIFAASSAEDFDFFYFVQQWPGSYCDTQRSCCFPTSGKPAADFGIHGLWPNYKDGTYPSNCDNTKPFDSSSISDLISSMQKSWPTLACPSGSGETFWEHEWEKHGTCSESVIDQHEYFQTALNLKQKTDLLGALTKAGINPDGKSYSIESIRDSIKESTGFTPWIQCNTDESGNSQLYQVYLCVDRSIEEVIAKFSQVTPEERAKRKIEGLEVLKKTFQKLDHHVNIRDFISSSNPTTEDLSARARILQDRISEIHGRLRYWTEPDKINNVEDLGQLEISIRQSLDQLRAHKEHFGQQQHAMQIENANFVKDWSTSLREYHMNGFFEAPPPGSSVYNNTANQARFGSNSSSLHCSISMLDEYLFSQMQQPN
;
A
#
# COMPACT_ATOMS: atom_id res chain seq x y z
N MET A 1 3.56 43.90 -45.03
CA MET A 1 3.51 43.87 -43.55
C MET A 1 2.44 42.93 -42.97
N LYS A 2 1.18 42.93 -43.44
CA LYS A 2 0.11 42.09 -42.84
C LYS A 2 0.35 40.57 -42.90
N LEU A 3 0.99 40.07 -43.97
CA LEU A 3 1.35 38.64 -44.11
C LEU A 3 2.50 38.19 -43.18
N LEU A 4 3.46 39.08 -42.86
CA LEU A 4 4.53 38.74 -41.91
C LEU A 4 4.00 38.59 -40.47
N HIS A 5 3.02 39.42 -40.07
CA HIS A 5 2.45 39.37 -38.72
C HIS A 5 1.62 38.09 -38.51
N ALA A 6 0.94 37.60 -39.55
CA ALA A 6 0.20 36.34 -39.49
C ALA A 6 1.13 35.12 -39.37
N SER A 7 2.26 35.10 -40.09
CA SER A 7 3.26 34.03 -39.96
C SER A 7 3.97 34.02 -38.61
N LEU A 8 4.27 35.18 -38.03
CA LEU A 8 4.86 35.26 -36.68
C LEU A 8 3.89 34.78 -35.58
N CYS A 9 2.59 35.07 -35.71
CA CYS A 9 1.57 34.54 -34.80
C CYS A 9 1.42 33.00 -34.90
N LEU A 10 1.44 32.44 -36.11
CA LEU A 10 1.35 31.00 -36.34
C LEU A 10 2.57 30.24 -35.82
N ILE A 11 3.78 30.79 -35.99
CA ILE A 11 5.01 30.21 -35.44
C ILE A 11 5.03 30.31 -33.92
N SER A 12 4.56 31.42 -33.35
CA SER A 12 4.44 31.56 -31.90
C SER A 12 3.39 30.59 -31.32
N LEU A 13 2.29 30.33 -32.02
CA LEU A 13 1.28 29.34 -31.61
C LEU A 13 1.80 27.90 -31.71
N LEU A 14 2.54 27.57 -32.78
CA LEU A 14 3.19 26.26 -32.98
C LEU A 14 4.33 25.96 -31.98
N LEU A 15 4.95 26.99 -31.42
CA LEU A 15 5.99 26.85 -30.38
C LEU A 15 5.42 26.74 -28.96
N ILE A 16 4.14 27.09 -28.72
CA ILE A 16 3.48 26.95 -27.42
C ILE A 16 2.74 25.60 -27.32
N LEU A 17 2.41 24.97 -28.45
CA LEU A 17 1.73 23.66 -28.48
C LEU A 17 2.55 22.44 -27.99
N PRO A 18 3.90 22.41 -27.97
CA PRO A 18 4.64 21.31 -27.34
C PRO A 18 4.76 21.45 -25.82
N SER A 19 4.41 22.61 -25.24
CA SER A 19 4.60 22.89 -23.80
C SER A 19 3.41 22.47 -22.92
N ILE A 20 2.38 21.85 -23.49
CA ILE A 20 1.19 21.36 -22.76
C ILE A 20 1.21 19.82 -22.59
N PHE A 21 2.16 19.10 -23.21
CA PHE A 21 2.30 17.64 -23.08
C PHE A 21 3.53 17.21 -22.27
N ALA A 22 3.80 17.91 -21.17
CA ALA A 22 4.56 17.34 -20.05
C ALA A 22 3.62 17.15 -18.87
N ALA A 23 2.46 16.53 -19.10
CA ALA A 23 1.83 15.76 -18.04
C ALA A 23 2.78 14.61 -17.78
N SER A 24 3.33 14.53 -16.57
CA SER A 24 3.90 13.29 -16.04
C SER A 24 2.89 12.19 -16.34
N SER A 25 3.16 11.36 -17.34
CA SER A 25 2.51 10.06 -17.40
C SER A 25 3.14 9.28 -16.27
N ALA A 26 2.49 9.24 -15.11
CA ALA A 26 2.74 8.15 -14.17
C ALA A 26 2.73 6.87 -15.02
N GLU A 27 3.85 6.16 -15.07
CA GLU A 27 3.94 4.96 -15.88
C GLU A 27 2.81 4.03 -15.46
N ASP A 28 1.96 3.70 -16.42
CA ASP A 28 0.76 2.95 -16.15
C ASP A 28 1.12 1.48 -15.90
N PHE A 29 0.31 0.69 -15.19
CA PHE A 29 0.57 -0.74 -15.00
C PHE A 29 -0.69 -1.59 -15.25
N ASP A 30 -0.56 -2.91 -15.36
CA ASP A 30 -1.69 -3.79 -15.72
C ASP A 30 -2.37 -4.43 -14.50
N PHE A 31 -1.58 -4.92 -13.53
CA PHE A 31 -2.05 -5.63 -12.34
C PHE A 31 -1.01 -5.56 -11.22
N PHE A 32 -1.35 -6.02 -10.02
CA PHE A 32 -0.41 -6.19 -8.92
C PHE A 32 -0.07 -7.67 -8.68
N TYR A 33 1.19 -7.97 -8.39
CA TYR A 33 1.52 -9.14 -7.59
C TYR A 33 1.47 -8.79 -6.12
N PHE A 34 0.57 -9.42 -5.38
CA PHE A 34 0.64 -9.44 -3.92
C PHE A 34 1.44 -10.65 -3.48
N VAL A 35 2.60 -10.40 -2.88
CA VAL A 35 3.59 -11.42 -2.55
C VAL A 35 3.68 -11.60 -1.05
N GLN A 36 3.55 -12.85 -0.62
CA GLN A 36 3.70 -13.26 0.78
C GLN A 36 4.83 -14.28 0.88
N GLN A 37 5.61 -14.24 1.96
CA GLN A 37 6.75 -15.11 2.22
C GLN A 37 6.55 -15.93 3.49
N TRP A 38 7.04 -17.17 3.48
CA TRP A 38 7.08 -18.03 4.66
C TRP A 38 8.37 -17.77 5.45
N PRO A 39 8.30 -17.25 6.70
CA PRO A 39 9.50 -16.91 7.47
C PRO A 39 10.44 -18.09 7.71
N GLY A 40 9.90 -19.32 7.81
CA GLY A 40 10.70 -20.53 8.04
C GLY A 40 11.68 -20.76 6.90
N SER A 41 11.17 -20.69 5.68
CA SER A 41 11.97 -20.90 4.47
C SER A 41 12.87 -19.72 4.10
N TYR A 42 12.68 -18.56 4.72
CA TYR A 42 13.66 -17.46 4.63
C TYR A 42 14.88 -17.74 5.54
N CYS A 43 14.62 -18.24 6.76
CA CYS A 43 15.61 -18.31 7.83
C CYS A 43 16.37 -19.65 7.95
N ASP A 44 15.98 -20.69 7.23
CA ASP A 44 16.64 -22.00 7.21
C ASP A 44 17.51 -22.24 5.95
N THR A 45 17.97 -21.15 5.34
CA THR A 45 18.92 -21.16 4.23
C THR A 45 20.32 -20.79 4.73
N GLN A 46 21.34 -20.91 3.87
CA GLN A 46 22.71 -20.45 4.20
C GLN A 46 22.83 -18.93 4.44
N ARG A 47 21.77 -18.17 4.22
CA ARG A 47 21.74 -16.72 4.41
C ARG A 47 21.40 -16.39 5.86
N SER A 48 22.02 -15.34 6.38
CA SER A 48 21.68 -14.84 7.71
C SER A 48 20.24 -14.31 7.75
N CYS A 49 19.52 -14.66 8.81
CA CYS A 49 18.20 -14.15 9.15
C CYS A 49 18.22 -13.60 10.58
N CYS A 50 17.56 -12.45 10.78
CA CYS A 50 17.43 -11.81 12.07
C CYS A 50 15.95 -11.52 12.35
N PHE A 51 15.49 -11.79 13.57
CA PHE A 51 14.15 -11.40 13.95
C PHE A 51 14.02 -9.87 14.07
N PRO A 52 12.85 -9.30 13.80
CA PRO A 52 12.57 -7.90 14.07
C PRO A 52 12.84 -7.51 15.52
N THR A 53 13.00 -6.21 15.76
CA THR A 53 13.11 -5.67 17.12
C THR A 53 11.84 -5.88 17.96
N SER A 54 10.70 -6.13 17.32
CA SER A 54 9.45 -6.54 17.96
C SER A 54 9.42 -8.00 18.41
N GLY A 55 10.50 -8.76 18.18
CA GLY A 55 10.64 -10.17 18.55
C GLY A 55 10.33 -11.13 17.41
N LYS A 56 10.30 -12.44 17.75
CA LYS A 56 10.04 -13.52 16.79
C LYS A 56 8.65 -13.34 16.15
N PRO A 57 8.55 -13.32 14.81
CA PRO A 57 7.26 -13.28 14.11
C PRO A 57 6.40 -14.51 14.40
N ALA A 58 5.09 -14.38 14.24
CA ALA A 58 4.18 -15.51 14.33
C ALA A 58 4.49 -16.56 13.24
N ALA A 59 4.10 -17.81 13.49
CA ALA A 59 4.15 -18.91 12.53
C ALA A 59 3.10 -18.78 11.43
N ASP A 60 3.16 -17.68 10.69
CA ASP A 60 2.27 -17.31 9.60
C ASP A 60 3.09 -16.66 8.48
N PHE A 61 2.52 -16.59 7.28
CA PHE A 61 3.11 -15.86 6.17
C PHE A 61 3.27 -14.37 6.55
N GLY A 62 4.38 -13.76 6.14
CA GLY A 62 4.58 -12.31 6.16
C GLY A 62 4.36 -11.73 4.77
N ILE A 63 3.94 -10.49 4.67
CA ILE A 63 3.94 -9.75 3.40
C ILE A 63 5.40 -9.53 2.98
N HIS A 64 5.69 -9.72 1.69
CA HIS A 64 6.92 -9.24 1.07
C HIS A 64 6.63 -7.90 0.37
N GLY A 65 5.61 -7.87 -0.49
CA GLY A 65 5.22 -6.62 -1.14
C GLY A 65 4.01 -6.70 -2.05
N LEU A 66 3.64 -5.53 -2.58
CA LEU A 66 2.53 -5.33 -3.50
C LEU A 66 3.07 -4.65 -4.76
N TRP A 67 3.29 -5.40 -5.83
CA TRP A 67 4.13 -4.96 -6.93
C TRP A 67 3.33 -4.72 -8.21
N PRO A 68 3.19 -3.46 -8.67
CA PRO A 68 2.72 -3.17 -10.02
C PRO A 68 3.49 -3.97 -11.07
N ASN A 69 2.79 -4.57 -12.03
CA ASN A 69 3.37 -5.42 -13.06
C ASN A 69 2.66 -5.24 -14.40
N TYR A 70 3.37 -5.59 -15.48
CA TYR A 70 2.87 -5.62 -16.84
C TYR A 70 2.55 -7.06 -17.27
N LYS A 71 1.56 -7.22 -18.17
CA LYS A 71 1.17 -8.53 -18.72
C LYS A 71 2.24 -9.18 -19.59
N ASP A 72 3.22 -8.42 -20.06
CA ASP A 72 4.36 -8.94 -20.83
C ASP A 72 5.45 -9.60 -19.95
N GLY A 73 5.28 -9.55 -18.63
CA GLY A 73 6.20 -10.11 -17.64
C GLY A 73 7.29 -9.14 -17.15
N THR A 74 7.33 -7.92 -17.67
CA THR A 74 8.14 -6.83 -17.11
C THR A 74 7.38 -6.10 -15.98
N TYR A 75 8.05 -5.18 -15.28
CA TYR A 75 7.42 -4.38 -14.22
C TYR A 75 8.05 -2.99 -14.13
N PRO A 76 7.27 -1.96 -13.75
CA PRO A 76 7.81 -0.64 -13.44
C PRO A 76 8.48 -0.66 -12.04
N SER A 77 9.52 0.15 -11.86
CA SER A 77 10.21 0.28 -10.56
C SER A 77 10.83 1.66 -10.39
N ASN A 78 10.88 2.15 -9.14
CA ASN A 78 11.48 3.45 -8.78
C ASN A 78 10.87 4.61 -9.58
N CYS A 79 9.53 4.68 -9.62
CA CYS A 79 8.80 5.52 -10.58
C CYS A 79 8.78 7.00 -10.20
N ASP A 80 8.82 7.34 -8.91
CA ASP A 80 8.81 8.74 -8.47
C ASP A 80 9.74 8.98 -7.28
N ASN A 81 10.95 9.48 -7.55
CA ASN A 81 11.92 9.85 -6.51
C ASN A 81 11.58 11.17 -5.79
N THR A 82 10.51 11.87 -6.20
CA THR A 82 10.00 13.06 -5.50
C THR A 82 8.98 12.70 -4.41
N LYS A 83 8.69 11.41 -4.27
CA LYS A 83 7.71 10.83 -3.34
C LYS A 83 8.38 9.87 -2.36
N PRO A 84 9.35 10.35 -1.56
CA PRO A 84 10.03 9.50 -0.59
C PRO A 84 9.03 8.94 0.41
N PHE A 85 9.38 7.81 1.00
CA PHE A 85 8.59 7.20 2.05
C PHE A 85 8.42 8.16 3.24
N ASP A 86 7.17 8.42 3.62
CA ASP A 86 6.83 9.19 4.82
C ASP A 86 6.20 8.28 5.88
N SER A 87 6.96 7.93 6.93
CA SER A 87 6.46 7.06 8.00
C SER A 87 5.31 7.68 8.81
N SER A 88 5.18 9.01 8.82
CA SER A 88 4.06 9.67 9.51
C SER A 88 2.72 9.40 8.82
N SER A 89 2.75 9.23 7.49
CA SER A 89 1.58 8.92 6.68
C SER A 89 0.95 7.57 6.99
N ILE A 90 1.70 6.64 7.62
CA ILE A 90 1.25 5.28 7.96
C ILE A 90 1.27 5.00 9.46
N SER A 91 1.35 6.04 10.29
CA SER A 91 1.54 5.91 11.75
C SER A 91 0.47 5.02 12.43
N ASP A 92 -0.77 5.02 11.93
CA ASP A 92 -1.87 4.17 12.39
C ASP A 92 -1.72 2.69 11.99
N LEU A 93 -0.91 2.40 10.96
CA LEU A 93 -0.70 1.05 10.42
C LEU A 93 0.51 0.33 11.02
N ILE A 94 1.46 1.05 11.64
CA ILE A 94 2.77 0.53 12.09
C ILE A 94 2.65 -0.76 12.90
N SER A 95 1.73 -0.82 13.88
CA SER A 95 1.57 -2.04 14.70
C SER A 95 1.14 -3.25 13.88
N SER A 96 0.26 -3.05 12.88
CA SER A 96 -0.15 -4.09 11.95
C SER A 96 1.00 -4.48 11.01
N MET A 97 1.78 -3.51 10.55
CA MET A 97 2.93 -3.74 9.70
C MET A 97 4.04 -4.53 10.39
N GLN A 98 4.37 -4.22 11.64
CA GLN A 98 5.35 -5.01 12.41
C GLN A 98 4.95 -6.48 12.54
N LYS A 99 3.65 -6.76 12.62
CA LYS A 99 3.13 -8.12 12.75
C LYS A 99 3.01 -8.85 11.41
N SER A 100 2.50 -8.17 10.39
CA SER A 100 2.10 -8.78 9.11
C SER A 100 3.09 -8.56 7.97
N TRP A 101 4.01 -7.60 8.09
CA TRP A 101 5.05 -7.27 7.12
C TRP A 101 6.43 -7.13 7.79
N PRO A 102 6.87 -8.12 8.60
CA PRO A 102 8.14 -8.04 9.32
C PRO A 102 9.34 -8.13 8.36
N THR A 103 10.43 -7.45 8.71
CA THR A 103 11.74 -7.72 8.10
C THR A 103 12.40 -8.94 8.74
N LEU A 104 13.09 -9.74 7.93
CA LEU A 104 13.93 -10.85 8.40
C LEU A 104 15.41 -10.66 8.05
N ALA A 105 15.76 -9.51 7.48
CA ALA A 105 17.13 -9.16 7.13
C ALA A 105 17.97 -8.89 8.39
N CYS A 106 19.28 -9.09 8.27
CA CYS A 106 20.25 -8.75 9.31
C CYS A 106 20.96 -7.42 9.01
N PRO A 107 21.27 -6.61 10.03
CA PRO A 107 20.94 -6.80 11.44
C PRO A 107 19.44 -6.64 11.73
N SER A 108 19.01 -7.04 12.93
CA SER A 108 17.62 -6.87 13.40
C SER A 108 17.14 -5.42 13.21
N GLY A 109 15.95 -5.24 12.65
CA GLY A 109 15.37 -3.93 12.35
C GLY A 109 13.90 -3.79 12.77
N SER A 110 13.41 -2.55 12.78
CA SER A 110 12.00 -2.22 13.06
C SER A 110 11.04 -2.58 11.92
N GLY A 111 11.57 -2.83 10.72
CA GLY A 111 10.82 -3.01 9.48
C GLY A 111 10.78 -1.75 8.61
N GLU A 112 11.04 -0.57 9.17
CA GLU A 112 10.86 0.71 8.46
C GLU A 112 11.67 0.83 7.17
N THR A 113 12.96 0.47 7.19
CA THR A 113 13.82 0.43 5.99
C THR A 113 13.29 -0.55 4.93
N PHE A 114 12.64 -1.63 5.34
CA PHE A 114 12.05 -2.58 4.38
C PHE A 114 10.78 -1.99 3.75
N TRP A 115 9.94 -1.32 4.54
CA TRP A 115 8.74 -0.67 4.02
C TRP A 115 9.07 0.52 3.12
N GLU A 116 10.09 1.31 3.48
CA GLU A 116 10.67 2.35 2.64
C GLU A 116 11.11 1.79 1.28
N HIS A 117 11.89 0.69 1.29
CA HIS A 117 12.31 0.03 0.05
C HIS A 117 11.11 -0.39 -0.82
N GLU A 118 10.12 -1.04 -0.23
CA GLU A 118 8.94 -1.51 -0.96
C GLU A 118 8.08 -0.35 -1.49
N TRP A 119 7.98 0.76 -0.75
CA TRP A 119 7.31 1.95 -1.22
C TRP A 119 8.06 2.61 -2.37
N GLU A 120 9.33 2.95 -2.19
CA GLU A 120 10.09 3.72 -3.18
C GLU A 120 10.26 2.93 -4.49
N LYS A 121 10.48 1.62 -4.39
CA LYS A 121 10.67 0.76 -5.55
C LYS A 121 9.37 0.38 -6.23
N HIS A 122 8.30 0.07 -5.48
CA HIS A 122 7.07 -0.50 -6.04
C HIS A 122 5.83 0.38 -5.80
N GLY A 123 5.66 0.93 -4.61
CA GLY A 123 4.54 1.79 -4.26
C GLY A 123 4.44 3.06 -5.11
N THR A 124 5.56 3.74 -5.38
CA THR A 124 5.61 4.93 -6.26
C THR A 124 5.10 4.65 -7.68
N CYS A 125 5.17 3.40 -8.13
CA CYS A 125 4.65 2.97 -9.43
C CYS A 125 3.13 2.73 -9.45
N SER A 126 2.45 2.93 -8.32
CA SER A 126 1.00 2.80 -8.17
C SER A 126 0.29 4.10 -7.80
N GLU A 127 1.00 5.23 -7.77
CA GLU A 127 0.45 6.54 -7.38
C GLU A 127 -0.69 7.04 -8.27
N SER A 128 -0.81 6.49 -9.49
CA SER A 128 -1.97 6.78 -10.36
C SER A 128 -3.28 6.21 -9.82
N VAL A 129 -3.24 5.27 -8.87
CA VAL A 129 -4.43 4.60 -8.31
C VAL A 129 -4.51 4.63 -6.78
N ILE A 130 -3.39 4.64 -6.07
CA ILE A 130 -3.33 4.61 -4.59
C ILE A 130 -2.17 5.44 -4.05
N ASP A 131 -2.42 6.15 -2.96
CA ASP A 131 -1.35 6.84 -2.23
C ASP A 131 -0.56 5.90 -1.28
N GLN A 132 0.42 6.44 -0.55
CA GLN A 132 1.26 5.66 0.37
C GLN A 132 0.45 4.95 1.45
N HIS A 133 -0.49 5.63 2.11
CA HIS A 133 -1.29 5.01 3.16
C HIS A 133 -2.14 3.88 2.58
N GLU A 134 -2.80 4.15 1.45
CA GLU A 134 -3.65 3.19 0.75
C GLU A 134 -2.87 1.96 0.25
N TYR A 135 -1.63 2.14 -0.21
CA TYR A 135 -0.72 1.05 -0.62
C TYR A 135 -0.49 0.05 0.51
N PHE A 136 -0.05 0.54 1.68
CA PHE A 136 0.22 -0.31 2.83
C PHE A 136 -1.06 -0.89 3.43
N GLN A 137 -2.12 -0.09 3.52
CA GLN A 137 -3.42 -0.55 4.01
C GLN A 137 -4.02 -1.64 3.10
N THR A 138 -3.85 -1.53 1.78
CA THR A 138 -4.31 -2.52 0.80
C THR A 138 -3.56 -3.84 0.96
N ALA A 139 -2.23 -3.81 1.09
CA ALA A 139 -1.44 -5.02 1.33
C ALA A 139 -1.84 -5.73 2.64
N LEU A 140 -2.07 -4.97 3.72
CA LEU A 140 -2.57 -5.52 5.00
C LEU A 140 -3.96 -6.16 4.85
N ASN A 141 -4.86 -5.53 4.10
CA ASN A 141 -6.19 -6.07 3.84
C ASN A 141 -6.14 -7.35 2.99
N LEU A 142 -5.26 -7.39 1.99
CA LEU A 142 -5.03 -8.58 1.18
C LEU A 142 -4.45 -9.72 2.03
N LYS A 143 -3.52 -9.43 2.94
CA LYS A 143 -2.99 -10.42 3.90
C LYS A 143 -4.11 -11.04 4.73
N GLN A 144 -4.99 -10.21 5.29
CA GLN A 144 -6.12 -10.70 6.09
C GLN A 144 -7.10 -11.52 5.25
N LYS A 145 -7.42 -11.07 4.03
CA LYS A 145 -8.39 -11.73 3.14
C LYS A 145 -7.90 -13.09 2.65
N THR A 146 -6.61 -13.22 2.38
CA THR A 146 -6.06 -14.41 1.73
C THR A 146 -5.70 -15.50 2.71
N ASP A 147 -5.38 -15.18 3.97
CA ASP A 147 -5.15 -16.14 5.07
C ASP A 147 -4.50 -17.45 4.59
N LEU A 148 -3.30 -17.33 4.00
CA LEU A 148 -2.66 -18.45 3.30
C LEU A 148 -2.45 -19.66 4.22
N LEU A 149 -2.06 -19.43 5.47
CA LEU A 149 -1.91 -20.50 6.44
C LEU A 149 -3.26 -21.18 6.73
N GLY A 150 -4.33 -20.40 6.94
CA GLY A 150 -5.68 -20.95 7.12
C GLY A 150 -6.14 -21.77 5.89
N ALA A 151 -5.88 -21.28 4.68
CA ALA A 151 -6.20 -21.97 3.43
C ALA A 151 -5.47 -23.32 3.32
N LEU A 152 -4.17 -23.35 3.61
CA LEU A 152 -3.36 -24.57 3.54
C LEU A 152 -3.73 -25.57 4.64
N THR A 153 -3.84 -25.13 5.89
CA THR A 153 -4.14 -26.00 7.04
C THR A 153 -5.53 -26.62 6.93
N LYS A 154 -6.52 -25.87 6.40
CA LYS A 154 -7.85 -26.40 6.08
C LYS A 154 -7.81 -27.55 5.07
N ALA A 155 -6.84 -27.55 4.16
CA ALA A 155 -6.59 -28.62 3.20
C ALA A 155 -5.67 -29.74 3.74
N GLY A 156 -5.29 -29.69 5.03
CA GLY A 156 -4.39 -30.65 5.65
C GLY A 156 -2.91 -30.44 5.34
N ILE A 157 -2.56 -29.30 4.72
CA ILE A 157 -1.18 -28.90 4.43
C ILE A 157 -0.68 -28.07 5.61
N ASN A 158 0.19 -28.65 6.43
CA ASN A 158 0.68 -28.03 7.65
C ASN A 158 2.18 -27.69 7.53
N PRO A 159 2.67 -26.68 8.25
CA PRO A 159 4.10 -26.40 8.36
C PRO A 159 4.76 -27.44 9.29
N ASP A 160 4.88 -28.68 8.81
CA ASP A 160 5.35 -29.85 9.55
C ASP A 160 6.62 -30.48 8.94
N GLY A 161 7.26 -29.79 8.01
CA GLY A 161 8.45 -30.24 7.29
C GLY A 161 8.18 -31.30 6.21
N LYS A 162 6.94 -31.78 6.05
CA LYS A 162 6.60 -32.73 4.99
C LYS A 162 6.58 -32.05 3.63
N SER A 163 6.81 -32.84 2.58
CA SER A 163 6.69 -32.40 1.19
C SER A 163 5.24 -32.49 0.71
N TYR A 164 4.78 -31.42 0.07
CA TYR A 164 3.48 -31.33 -0.57
C TYR A 164 3.66 -31.05 -2.06
N SER A 165 2.73 -31.48 -2.90
CA SER A 165 2.80 -31.15 -4.34
C SER A 165 2.48 -29.66 -4.55
N ILE A 166 3.14 -29.04 -5.54
CA ILE A 166 2.83 -27.64 -5.89
C ILE A 166 1.36 -27.51 -6.30
N GLU A 167 0.79 -28.51 -6.97
CA GLU A 167 -0.62 -28.55 -7.35
C GLU A 167 -1.55 -28.50 -6.13
N SER A 168 -1.31 -29.34 -5.12
CA SER A 168 -2.11 -29.30 -3.88
C SER A 168 -2.02 -27.96 -3.14
N ILE A 169 -0.85 -27.32 -3.12
CA ILE A 169 -0.67 -25.99 -2.50
C ILE A 169 -1.43 -24.94 -3.32
N ARG A 170 -1.26 -24.93 -4.64
CA ARG A 170 -1.91 -23.97 -5.55
C ARG A 170 -3.44 -24.08 -5.47
N ASP A 171 -3.96 -25.30 -5.54
CA ASP A 171 -5.39 -25.54 -5.65
C ASP A 171 -6.10 -25.26 -4.32
N SER A 172 -5.50 -25.60 -3.18
CA SER A 172 -6.05 -25.27 -1.85
C SER A 172 -6.14 -23.77 -1.59
N ILE A 173 -5.10 -23.01 -1.99
CA ILE A 173 -5.11 -21.54 -1.91
C ILE A 173 -6.15 -20.98 -2.88
N LYS A 174 -6.23 -21.48 -4.11
CA LYS A 174 -7.21 -21.01 -5.10
C LYS A 174 -8.65 -21.25 -4.66
N GLU A 175 -8.95 -22.44 -4.15
CA GLU A 175 -10.28 -22.79 -3.67
C GLU A 175 -10.69 -21.95 -2.46
N SER A 176 -9.76 -21.70 -1.53
CA SER A 176 -10.06 -20.95 -0.31
C SER A 176 -10.16 -19.45 -0.52
N THR A 177 -9.35 -18.88 -1.42
CA THR A 177 -9.20 -17.42 -1.56
C THR A 177 -9.84 -16.84 -2.81
N GLY A 178 -10.07 -17.66 -3.85
CA GLY A 178 -10.52 -17.22 -5.17
C GLY A 178 -9.41 -16.61 -6.04
N PHE A 179 -8.20 -16.41 -5.52
CA PHE A 179 -7.05 -15.92 -6.27
C PHE A 179 -6.31 -17.09 -6.94
N THR A 180 -5.72 -16.87 -8.11
CA THR A 180 -4.84 -17.89 -8.71
C THR A 180 -3.41 -17.64 -8.23
N PRO A 181 -2.82 -18.55 -7.42
CA PRO A 181 -1.49 -18.35 -6.90
C PRO A 181 -0.41 -18.86 -7.86
N TRP A 182 0.75 -18.21 -7.82
CA TRP A 182 2.01 -18.80 -8.25
C TRP A 182 2.90 -19.11 -7.03
N ILE A 183 3.53 -20.27 -7.06
CA ILE A 183 4.26 -20.83 -5.93
C ILE A 183 5.75 -20.76 -6.23
N GLN A 184 6.49 -20.03 -5.42
CA GLN A 184 7.94 -19.97 -5.45
C GLN A 184 8.52 -20.84 -4.34
N CYS A 185 9.50 -21.66 -4.70
CA CYS A 185 10.24 -22.47 -3.75
C CYS A 185 11.72 -22.10 -3.77
N ASN A 186 12.38 -22.17 -2.63
CA ASN A 186 13.84 -22.05 -2.52
C ASN A 186 14.43 -23.37 -2.01
N THR A 187 15.68 -23.34 -1.57
CA THR A 187 16.41 -24.51 -1.04
C THR A 187 16.89 -24.23 0.37
N ASP A 188 16.59 -25.13 1.31
CA ASP A 188 17.10 -25.08 2.69
C ASP A 188 18.60 -25.45 2.77
N GLU A 189 19.22 -25.33 3.95
CA GLU A 189 20.61 -25.74 4.18
C GLU A 189 20.90 -27.21 3.86
N SER A 190 19.87 -28.07 3.94
CA SER A 190 19.97 -29.52 3.68
C SER A 190 19.78 -29.88 2.20
N GLY A 191 19.48 -28.90 1.34
CA GLY A 191 19.24 -29.12 -0.09
C GLY A 191 17.80 -29.45 -0.46
N ASN A 192 16.84 -29.39 0.47
CA ASN A 192 15.43 -29.67 0.20
C ASN A 192 14.76 -28.46 -0.46
N SER A 193 13.88 -28.73 -1.44
CA SER A 193 13.03 -27.68 -2.00
C SER A 193 11.84 -27.39 -1.08
N GLN A 194 11.64 -26.12 -0.74
CA GLN A 194 10.66 -25.69 0.26
C GLN A 194 9.89 -24.44 -0.18
N LEU A 195 8.64 -24.32 0.28
CA LEU A 195 7.73 -23.23 -0.04
C LEU A 195 8.26 -21.91 0.53
N TYR A 196 8.68 -21.02 -0.36
CA TYR A 196 9.28 -19.76 0.02
C TYR A 196 8.30 -18.59 -0.09
N GLN A 197 7.74 -18.37 -1.29
CA GLN A 197 6.81 -17.26 -1.53
C GLN A 197 5.58 -17.70 -2.32
N VAL A 198 4.47 -17.01 -2.07
CA VAL A 198 3.21 -17.15 -2.79
C VAL A 198 2.86 -15.81 -3.40
N TYR A 199 2.63 -15.82 -4.70
CA TYR A 199 2.28 -14.65 -5.51
C TYR A 199 0.81 -14.75 -5.88
N LEU A 200 0.03 -13.71 -5.58
CA LEU A 200 -1.37 -13.61 -5.94
C LEU A 200 -1.55 -12.45 -6.91
N CYS A 201 -2.13 -12.69 -8.09
CA CYS A 201 -2.50 -11.61 -9.01
C CYS A 201 -3.71 -10.86 -8.47
N VAL A 202 -3.58 -9.54 -8.33
CA VAL A 202 -4.66 -8.64 -7.92
C VAL A 202 -4.91 -7.65 -9.06
N ASP A 203 -6.16 -7.51 -9.48
CA ASP A 203 -6.50 -6.55 -10.53
C ASP A 203 -6.16 -5.12 -10.14
N ARG A 204 -5.76 -4.32 -11.14
CA ARG A 204 -5.42 -2.91 -10.94
C ARG A 204 -6.58 -2.07 -10.44
N SER A 205 -7.82 -2.39 -10.83
CA SER A 205 -9.01 -1.73 -10.28
C SER A 205 -9.25 -2.21 -8.86
N ILE A 206 -8.59 -1.55 -7.91
CA ILE A 206 -8.80 -1.73 -6.47
C ILE A 206 -10.27 -1.45 -6.10
N GLU A 207 -11.03 -0.81 -6.97
CA GLU A 207 -12.49 -0.70 -6.94
C GLU A 207 -13.22 -2.05 -6.83
N GLU A 208 -12.73 -3.15 -7.40
CA GLU A 208 -13.35 -4.48 -7.21
C GLU A 208 -13.02 -5.09 -5.84
N VAL A 209 -11.86 -4.74 -5.30
CA VAL A 209 -11.41 -5.09 -3.95
C VAL A 209 -12.24 -4.28 -2.94
N ILE A 210 -12.33 -2.96 -3.10
CA ILE A 210 -13.16 -2.03 -2.32
C ILE A 210 -14.65 -2.34 -2.49
N ALA A 211 -15.16 -2.67 -3.68
CA ALA A 211 -16.57 -3.02 -3.89
C ALA A 211 -16.96 -4.36 -3.27
N LYS A 212 -16.04 -5.33 -3.19
CA LYS A 212 -16.23 -6.56 -2.40
C LYS A 212 -16.15 -6.30 -0.89
N PHE A 213 -15.55 -5.20 -0.45
CA PHE A 213 -15.46 -4.79 0.97
C PHE A 213 -16.52 -3.76 1.39
N SER A 214 -17.11 -3.00 0.46
CA SER A 214 -18.18 -2.03 0.72
C SER A 214 -19.55 -2.68 0.90
N GLN A 215 -19.66 -4.00 0.69
CA GLN A 215 -20.86 -4.81 1.01
C GLN A 215 -20.98 -5.20 2.49
N VAL A 216 -20.37 -4.46 3.41
CA VAL A 216 -20.78 -4.50 4.82
C VAL A 216 -21.55 -3.23 5.10
N THR A 217 -22.86 -3.37 5.24
CA THR A 217 -23.75 -2.25 5.49
C THR A 217 -23.30 -1.48 6.75
N PRO A 218 -23.54 -0.17 6.84
CA PRO A 218 -23.30 0.59 8.07
C PRO A 218 -23.90 -0.08 9.32
N GLU A 219 -25.01 -0.80 9.16
CA GLU A 219 -25.68 -1.59 10.21
C GLU A 219 -24.86 -2.81 10.67
N GLU A 220 -24.22 -3.53 9.76
CA GLU A 220 -23.36 -4.68 10.12
C GLU A 220 -22.03 -4.24 10.75
N ARG A 221 -21.50 -3.08 10.36
CA ARG A 221 -20.34 -2.45 11.06
C ARG A 221 -20.71 -2.00 12.47
N ALA A 222 -21.90 -1.43 12.67
CA ALA A 222 -22.41 -1.07 13.98
C ALA A 222 -22.66 -2.31 14.86
N LYS A 223 -23.22 -3.37 14.28
CA LYS A 223 -23.47 -4.65 14.95
C LYS A 223 -22.16 -5.29 15.46
N ARG A 224 -21.13 -5.38 14.62
CA ARG A 224 -19.82 -5.95 15.04
C ARG A 224 -19.11 -5.13 16.11
N LYS A 225 -19.24 -3.79 16.09
CA LYS A 225 -18.74 -2.92 17.18
C LYS A 225 -19.46 -3.21 18.50
N ILE A 226 -20.77 -3.41 18.46
CA ILE A 226 -21.58 -3.75 19.64
C ILE A 226 -21.22 -5.14 20.17
N GLU A 227 -21.12 -6.13 19.29
CA GLU A 227 -20.73 -7.50 19.67
C GLU A 227 -19.33 -7.55 20.29
N GLY A 228 -18.36 -6.79 19.75
CA GLY A 228 -17.03 -6.65 20.34
C GLY A 228 -17.04 -6.00 21.73
N LEU A 229 -17.86 -4.96 21.91
CA LEU A 229 -18.05 -4.29 23.22
C LEU A 229 -18.72 -5.21 24.25
N GLU A 230 -19.63 -6.09 23.84
CA GLU A 230 -20.27 -7.08 24.71
C GLU A 230 -19.32 -8.20 25.14
N VAL A 231 -18.41 -8.61 24.26
CA VAL A 231 -17.34 -9.56 24.60
C VAL A 231 -16.38 -8.93 25.62
N LEU A 232 -15.95 -7.69 25.39
CA LEU A 232 -15.13 -6.93 26.35
C LEU A 232 -15.83 -6.78 27.70
N LYS A 233 -17.12 -6.45 27.71
CA LYS A 233 -17.95 -6.39 28.93
C LYS A 233 -17.94 -7.69 29.73
N LYS A 234 -18.12 -8.83 29.05
CA LYS A 234 -18.08 -10.16 29.70
C LYS A 234 -16.69 -10.50 30.26
N THR A 235 -15.63 -10.03 29.61
CA THR A 235 -14.25 -10.20 30.08
C THR A 235 -13.95 -9.35 31.32
N PHE A 236 -14.39 -8.09 31.36
CA PHE A 236 -14.22 -7.23 32.53
C PHE A 236 -15.06 -7.66 33.74
N GLN A 237 -16.26 -8.22 33.50
CA GLN A 237 -17.09 -8.82 34.56
C GLN A 237 -16.44 -10.04 35.23
N LYS A 238 -15.60 -10.79 34.51
CA LYS A 238 -14.83 -11.92 35.09
C LYS A 238 -13.66 -11.47 35.99
N LEU A 239 -13.27 -10.20 35.93
CA LEU A 239 -12.15 -9.61 36.67
C LEU A 239 -12.60 -8.75 37.87
N ASP A 240 -13.88 -8.85 38.26
CA ASP A 240 -14.52 -8.10 39.36
C ASP A 240 -14.42 -6.55 39.24
N HIS A 241 -14.13 -6.05 38.04
CA HIS A 241 -14.15 -4.63 37.71
C HIS A 241 -15.45 -4.25 37.01
N HIS A 242 -16.32 -3.55 37.74
CA HIS A 242 -17.60 -3.09 37.22
C HIS A 242 -17.41 -1.88 36.30
N VAL A 243 -17.23 -2.11 34.99
CA VAL A 243 -17.08 -1.03 34.00
C VAL A 243 -18.46 -0.50 33.60
N ASN A 244 -18.77 0.76 33.97
CA ASN A 244 -19.98 1.44 33.52
C ASN A 244 -19.81 1.96 32.08
N ILE A 245 -20.32 1.19 31.13
CA ILE A 245 -20.24 1.48 29.69
C ILE A 245 -20.87 2.83 29.33
N ARG A 246 -21.86 3.33 30.10
CA ARG A 246 -22.46 4.66 29.83
C ARG A 246 -21.46 5.79 30.02
N ASP A 247 -20.57 5.70 31.00
CA ASP A 247 -19.62 6.80 31.29
C ASP A 247 -18.52 6.88 30.21
N PHE A 248 -18.18 5.74 29.61
CA PHE A 248 -17.21 5.66 28.50
C PHE A 248 -17.79 6.12 27.15
N ILE A 249 -19.09 5.94 26.94
CA ILE A 249 -19.80 6.40 25.73
C ILE A 249 -20.11 7.90 25.80
N SER A 250 -20.22 8.47 27.01
CA SER A 250 -20.61 9.87 27.22
C SER A 250 -19.48 10.88 26.98
N SER A 251 -18.21 10.47 27.04
CA SER A 251 -17.07 11.38 26.89
C SER A 251 -16.62 11.60 25.43
N SER A 252 -17.18 10.84 24.48
CA SER A 252 -16.72 10.88 23.07
C SER A 252 -17.83 11.01 22.03
N ASN A 253 -19.10 10.97 22.44
CA ASN A 253 -20.20 11.14 21.51
C ASN A 253 -20.67 12.59 21.51
N PRO A 254 -20.55 13.33 20.39
CA PRO A 254 -21.27 14.59 20.26
C PRO A 254 -22.76 14.31 20.53
N THR A 255 -23.36 15.14 21.38
CA THR A 255 -24.78 15.03 21.73
C THR A 255 -25.65 15.07 20.46
N THR A 256 -26.90 14.61 20.55
CA THR A 256 -27.86 14.78 19.45
C THR A 256 -28.01 16.23 19.04
N GLU A 257 -27.87 17.18 19.98
CA GLU A 257 -27.78 18.61 19.68
C GLU A 257 -26.51 18.97 18.91
N ASP A 258 -25.32 18.46 19.29
CA ASP A 258 -24.06 18.73 18.58
C ASP A 258 -24.04 18.14 17.17
N LEU A 259 -24.55 16.92 16.99
CA LEU A 259 -24.68 16.30 15.67
C LEU A 259 -25.71 17.05 14.82
N SER A 260 -26.81 17.50 15.43
CA SER A 260 -27.80 18.34 14.73
C SER A 260 -27.23 19.72 14.39
N ALA A 261 -26.41 20.30 15.24
CA ALA A 261 -25.73 21.57 14.97
C ALA A 261 -24.70 21.41 13.84
N ARG A 262 -23.90 20.35 13.85
CA ARG A 262 -22.96 20.02 12.77
C ARG A 262 -23.68 19.71 11.45
N ALA A 263 -24.79 18.98 11.51
CA ALA A 263 -25.62 18.71 10.34
C ALA A 263 -26.20 20.02 9.77
N ARG A 264 -26.71 20.92 10.61
CA ARG A 264 -27.17 22.25 10.17
C ARG A 264 -26.05 23.07 9.54
N ILE A 265 -24.87 23.11 10.15
CA ILE A 265 -23.70 23.81 9.58
C ILE A 265 -23.31 23.24 8.21
N LEU A 266 -23.30 21.91 8.07
CA LEU A 266 -23.03 21.25 6.79
C LEU A 266 -24.13 21.52 5.76
N GLN A 267 -25.38 21.54 6.19
CA GLN A 267 -26.54 21.78 5.32
C GLN A 267 -26.62 23.24 4.87
N ASP A 268 -26.23 24.18 5.73
CA ASP A 268 -26.06 25.59 5.41
C ASP A 268 -24.91 25.76 4.40
N ARG A 269 -23.77 25.09 4.61
CA ARG A 269 -22.65 25.09 3.66
C ARG A 269 -23.01 24.49 2.30
N ILE A 270 -23.75 23.38 2.27
CA ILE A 270 -24.22 22.76 1.02
C ILE A 270 -25.21 23.70 0.31
N SER A 271 -26.08 24.38 1.07
CA SER A 271 -27.02 25.35 0.51
C SER A 271 -26.30 26.59 -0.05
N GLU A 272 -25.26 27.06 0.65
CA GLU A 272 -24.38 28.14 0.19
C GLU A 272 -23.66 27.74 -1.11
N ILE A 273 -23.07 26.54 -1.16
CA ILE A 273 -22.37 26.02 -2.33
C ILE A 273 -23.34 25.82 -3.50
N HIS A 274 -24.54 25.29 -3.27
CA HIS A 274 -25.56 25.17 -4.32
C HIS A 274 -26.06 26.53 -4.82
N GLY A 275 -26.24 27.51 -3.92
CA GLY A 275 -26.58 28.88 -4.30
C GLY A 275 -25.50 29.49 -5.17
N ARG A 276 -24.23 29.37 -4.75
CA ARG A 276 -23.06 29.80 -5.54
C ARG A 276 -23.05 29.13 -6.90
N LEU A 277 -23.15 27.81 -6.95
CA LEU A 277 -23.11 27.02 -8.19
C LEU A 277 -24.23 27.43 -9.15
N ARG A 278 -25.44 27.69 -8.64
CA ARG A 278 -26.58 28.16 -9.43
C ARG A 278 -26.31 29.48 -10.15
N TYR A 279 -25.59 30.41 -9.53
CA TYR A 279 -25.19 31.66 -10.18
C TYR A 279 -24.19 31.46 -11.33
N TRP A 280 -23.39 30.39 -11.30
CA TRP A 280 -22.41 30.06 -12.36
C TRP A 280 -22.99 29.24 -13.51
N THR A 281 -24.01 28.42 -13.23
CA THR A 281 -24.57 27.49 -14.22
C THR A 281 -25.79 28.03 -14.96
N GLU A 282 -26.51 29.00 -14.37
CA GLU A 282 -27.72 29.59 -14.97
C GLU A 282 -27.70 31.14 -14.97
N PRO A 283 -26.69 31.80 -15.57
CA PRO A 283 -26.52 33.25 -15.51
C PRO A 283 -27.72 34.02 -16.10
N ASP A 284 -28.41 33.44 -17.09
CA ASP A 284 -29.57 34.04 -17.77
C ASP A 284 -30.82 34.14 -16.87
N LYS A 285 -30.81 33.47 -15.70
CA LYS A 285 -31.90 33.51 -14.72
C LYS A 285 -31.68 34.52 -13.59
N ILE A 286 -30.56 35.23 -13.58
CA ILE A 286 -30.27 36.31 -12.63
C ILE A 286 -31.01 37.56 -13.09
N ASN A 287 -32.10 37.91 -12.40
CA ASN A 287 -33.00 38.99 -12.80
C ASN A 287 -33.04 40.17 -11.82
N ASN A 288 -32.25 40.14 -10.74
CA ASN A 288 -32.15 41.19 -9.75
C ASN A 288 -30.69 41.60 -9.48
N VAL A 289 -30.48 42.90 -9.24
CA VAL A 289 -29.17 43.50 -8.92
C VAL A 289 -28.63 42.99 -7.57
N GLU A 290 -29.51 42.59 -6.65
CA GLU A 290 -29.13 42.06 -5.35
C GLU A 290 -28.45 40.68 -5.44
N ASP A 291 -28.88 39.84 -6.39
CA ASP A 291 -28.27 38.53 -6.64
C ASP A 291 -26.85 38.67 -7.24
N LEU A 292 -26.64 39.69 -8.08
CA LEU A 292 -25.31 40.05 -8.58
C LEU A 292 -24.37 40.53 -7.45
N GLY A 293 -24.91 41.27 -6.48
CA GLY A 293 -24.18 41.68 -5.29
C GLY A 293 -23.72 40.48 -4.43
N GLN A 294 -24.57 39.47 -4.27
CA GLN A 294 -24.22 38.24 -3.55
C GLN A 294 -23.15 37.42 -4.28
N LEU A 295 -23.22 37.38 -5.62
CA LEU A 295 -22.18 36.75 -6.43
C LEU A 295 -20.82 37.47 -6.29
N GLU A 296 -20.81 38.80 -6.29
CA GLU A 296 -19.57 39.58 -6.09
C GLU A 296 -18.93 39.30 -4.72
N ILE A 297 -19.73 39.28 -3.65
CA ILE A 297 -19.27 38.96 -2.29
C ILE A 297 -18.68 37.55 -2.24
N SER A 298 -19.36 36.58 -2.86
CA SER A 298 -18.91 35.19 -2.91
C SER A 298 -17.57 35.03 -3.65
N ILE A 299 -17.39 35.75 -4.76
CA ILE A 299 -16.14 35.76 -5.52
C ILE A 299 -15.01 36.38 -4.70
N ARG A 300 -15.25 37.51 -4.01
CA ARG A 300 -14.25 38.16 -3.15
C ARG A 300 -13.77 37.22 -2.04
N GLN A 301 -14.70 36.56 -1.34
CA GLN A 301 -14.36 35.62 -0.28
C GLN A 301 -13.53 34.43 -0.80
N SER A 302 -13.87 33.92 -1.98
CA SER A 302 -13.11 32.83 -2.60
C SER A 302 -11.71 33.27 -3.01
N LEU A 303 -11.57 34.51 -3.50
CA LEU A 303 -10.29 35.10 -3.86
C LEU A 303 -9.39 35.30 -2.64
N ASP A 304 -9.97 35.73 -1.52
CA ASP A 304 -9.23 35.93 -0.27
C ASP A 304 -8.79 34.60 0.36
N GLN A 305 -9.61 33.54 0.26
CA GLN A 305 -9.20 32.17 0.62
C GLN A 305 -8.03 31.67 -0.27
N LEU A 306 -8.09 31.92 -1.57
CA LEU A 306 -7.02 31.56 -2.49
C LEU A 306 -5.73 32.35 -2.22
N ARG A 307 -5.83 33.63 -1.82
CA ARG A 307 -4.67 34.43 -1.42
C ARG A 307 -4.01 33.89 -0.16
N ALA A 308 -4.80 33.57 0.87
CA ALA A 308 -4.30 32.96 2.09
C ALA A 308 -3.61 31.61 1.81
N HIS A 309 -4.20 30.79 0.93
CA HIS A 309 -3.60 29.52 0.51
C HIS A 309 -2.29 29.73 -0.26
N LYS A 310 -2.22 30.74 -1.14
CA LYS A 310 -1.02 31.10 -1.88
C LYS A 310 0.11 31.62 -0.99
N GLU A 311 -0.20 32.40 0.04
CA GLU A 311 0.78 32.89 1.02
C GLU A 311 1.35 31.74 1.85
N HIS A 312 0.51 30.80 2.27
CA HIS A 312 0.93 29.58 2.96
C HIS A 312 1.84 28.72 2.09
N PHE A 313 1.48 28.54 0.81
CA PHE A 313 2.29 27.78 -0.14
C PHE A 313 3.66 28.43 -0.42
N GLY A 314 3.71 29.77 -0.52
CA GLY A 314 4.97 30.51 -0.69
C GLY A 314 5.91 30.39 0.51
N GLN A 315 5.38 30.35 1.74
CA GLN A 315 6.16 30.12 2.95
C GLN A 315 6.71 28.68 3.00
N GLN A 316 5.91 27.69 2.59
CA GLN A 316 6.36 26.29 2.48
C GLN A 316 7.46 26.11 1.42
N GLN A 317 7.34 26.78 0.27
CA GLN A 317 8.34 26.70 -0.80
C GLN A 317 9.71 27.29 -0.38
N HIS A 318 9.71 28.36 0.44
CA HIS A 318 10.94 28.98 0.94
C HIS A 318 11.61 28.13 2.04
N ALA A 319 10.83 27.43 2.87
CA ALA A 319 11.35 26.44 3.82
C ALA A 319 11.98 25.23 3.11
N MET A 320 11.34 24.74 2.04
CA MET A 320 11.83 23.63 1.22
C MET A 320 13.18 23.92 0.55
N GLN A 321 13.42 25.16 0.11
CA GLN A 321 14.71 25.52 -0.52
C GLN A 321 15.88 25.54 0.47
N ILE A 322 15.62 25.84 1.75
CA ILE A 322 16.64 25.84 2.80
C ILE A 322 16.99 24.41 3.23
N GLU A 323 16.00 23.51 3.29
CA GLU A 323 16.24 22.08 3.57
C GLU A 323 16.94 21.36 2.43
N ASN A 324 16.59 21.65 1.17
CA ASN A 324 17.17 20.99 0.01
C ASN A 324 18.69 21.30 -0.15
N ALA A 325 19.13 22.50 0.27
CA ALA A 325 20.55 22.87 0.29
C ALA A 325 21.36 22.07 1.34
N ASN A 326 20.74 21.66 2.44
CA ASN A 326 21.36 20.82 3.46
C ASN A 326 21.36 19.34 3.04
N PHE A 327 20.27 18.89 2.39
CA PHE A 327 20.12 17.53 1.87
C PHE A 327 21.15 17.14 0.79
N VAL A 328 21.44 18.04 -0.16
CA VAL A 328 22.46 17.79 -1.22
C VAL A 328 23.86 17.57 -0.63
N LYS A 329 24.15 18.15 0.54
CA LYS A 329 25.43 18.00 1.21
C LYS A 329 25.55 16.63 1.89
N ASP A 330 24.47 16.16 2.53
CA ASP A 330 24.42 14.85 3.20
C ASP A 330 24.37 13.68 2.20
N TRP A 331 23.65 13.83 1.08
CA TRP A 331 23.58 12.85 -0.01
C TRP A 331 24.95 12.47 -0.58
N SER A 332 25.87 13.44 -0.70
CA SER A 332 27.23 13.20 -1.22
C SER A 332 28.07 12.26 -0.35
N THR A 333 27.66 12.08 0.91
CA THR A 333 28.34 11.24 1.90
C THR A 333 27.80 9.81 1.89
N SER A 334 26.48 9.61 1.73
CA SER A 334 25.84 8.28 1.71
C SER A 334 26.12 7.43 0.46
N LEU A 335 26.43 8.06 -0.68
CA LEU A 335 26.74 7.32 -1.93
C LEU A 335 27.99 6.43 -1.85
N ARG A 336 28.81 6.57 -0.80
CA ARG A 336 30.03 5.76 -0.61
C ARG A 336 29.80 4.45 0.16
N GLU A 337 28.61 4.24 0.73
CA GLU A 337 28.27 3.05 1.54
C GLU A 337 27.42 1.99 0.80
N TYR A 338 26.98 2.29 -0.42
CA TYR A 338 26.05 1.45 -1.22
C TYR A 338 26.62 0.12 -1.76
N HIS A 339 27.77 -0.36 -1.28
CA HIS A 339 28.42 -1.58 -1.79
C HIS A 339 28.22 -2.85 -0.95
N MET A 340 27.38 -2.85 0.09
CA MET A 340 27.44 -3.92 1.13
C MET A 340 26.12 -4.58 1.59
N ASN A 341 24.95 -4.40 0.98
CA ASN A 341 23.69 -4.97 1.54
C ASN A 341 22.97 -5.94 0.59
N GLY A 342 23.06 -7.24 0.90
CA GLY A 342 22.56 -8.38 0.11
C GLY A 342 21.04 -8.59 0.10
N PHE A 343 20.28 -7.64 -0.42
CA PHE A 343 18.88 -7.83 -0.80
C PHE A 343 18.78 -8.68 -2.08
N PHE A 344 17.83 -9.62 -2.13
CA PHE A 344 17.62 -10.43 -3.33
C PHE A 344 17.00 -9.56 -4.43
N GLU A 345 17.85 -9.11 -5.34
CA GLU A 345 17.43 -8.48 -6.58
C GLU A 345 16.75 -9.53 -7.47
N ALA A 346 15.60 -9.19 -8.06
CA ALA A 346 15.27 -9.75 -9.36
C ALA A 346 16.32 -9.22 -10.35
N PRO A 347 16.96 -10.08 -11.16
CA PRO A 347 18.07 -9.64 -11.99
C PRO A 347 17.60 -8.58 -12.99
N PRO A 348 18.41 -7.54 -13.25
CA PRO A 348 18.05 -6.52 -14.21
C PRO A 348 17.90 -7.13 -15.62
N PRO A 349 17.04 -6.54 -16.49
CA PRO A 349 16.87 -7.00 -17.85
C PRO A 349 18.21 -6.99 -18.60
N GLY A 350 18.63 -8.15 -19.11
CA GLY A 350 19.82 -8.28 -19.96
C GLY A 350 21.04 -8.98 -19.35
N SER A 351 20.98 -9.50 -18.12
CA SER A 351 22.04 -10.38 -17.62
C SER A 351 22.05 -11.74 -18.36
N SER A 352 23.24 -12.24 -18.69
CA SER A 352 23.48 -13.41 -19.56
C SER A 352 22.97 -14.76 -19.00
N VAL A 353 22.27 -14.76 -17.87
CA VAL A 353 21.63 -15.94 -17.28
C VAL A 353 20.40 -16.40 -18.09
N TYR A 354 19.89 -15.57 -19.00
CA TYR A 354 18.81 -15.93 -19.93
C TYR A 354 19.24 -16.78 -21.14
N ASN A 355 20.54 -17.01 -21.36
CA ASN A 355 21.03 -17.76 -22.53
C ASN A 355 21.19 -19.27 -22.29
N ASN A 356 20.34 -19.87 -21.45
CA ASN A 356 20.08 -21.31 -21.55
C ASN A 356 18.64 -21.51 -21.99
N THR A 357 18.52 -21.96 -23.24
CA THR A 357 17.32 -22.10 -24.08
C THR A 357 16.31 -23.15 -23.59
N ALA A 358 16.17 -23.35 -22.28
CA ALA A 358 15.23 -24.31 -21.68
C ALA A 358 14.06 -23.66 -20.92
N ASN A 359 14.09 -22.36 -20.60
CA ASN A 359 13.05 -21.72 -19.76
C ASN A 359 12.32 -20.53 -20.41
N GLN A 360 12.44 -20.34 -21.72
CA GLN A 360 11.60 -19.38 -22.44
C GLN A 360 10.41 -20.08 -23.09
N ALA A 361 9.22 -19.55 -22.77
CA ALA A 361 7.90 -19.95 -23.25
C ALA A 361 7.35 -21.28 -22.71
N ARG A 362 6.71 -21.22 -21.53
CA ARG A 362 5.46 -21.94 -21.24
C ARG A 362 4.77 -21.36 -19.99
N PHE A 363 4.13 -20.20 -20.15
CA PHE A 363 2.94 -19.92 -19.36
C PHE A 363 1.89 -20.99 -19.74
N GLY A 364 1.76 -22.02 -18.89
CA GLY A 364 0.92 -23.19 -19.14
C GLY A 364 1.61 -24.56 -19.18
N SER A 365 2.87 -24.71 -18.74
CA SER A 365 3.38 -26.07 -18.46
C SER A 365 2.93 -26.54 -17.08
N ASN A 366 1.93 -27.42 -17.06
CA ASN A 366 1.73 -28.39 -15.99
C ASN A 366 3.02 -29.20 -15.79
N SER A 367 3.92 -28.75 -14.92
CA SER A 367 4.92 -29.62 -14.31
C SER A 367 4.30 -30.21 -13.05
N SER A 368 3.47 -31.24 -13.24
CA SER A 368 2.72 -31.96 -12.20
C SER A 368 3.61 -32.82 -11.28
N SER A 369 4.94 -32.62 -11.27
CA SER A 369 5.90 -33.45 -10.55
C SER A 369 6.83 -32.69 -9.60
N LEU A 370 6.62 -31.38 -9.40
CA LEU A 370 7.41 -30.58 -8.47
C LEU A 370 6.73 -30.53 -7.10
N HIS A 371 7.53 -30.73 -6.05
CA HIS A 371 7.10 -30.74 -4.65
C HIS A 371 7.87 -29.68 -3.86
N CYS A 372 7.20 -29.08 -2.89
CA CYS A 372 7.84 -28.19 -1.92
C CYS A 372 7.47 -28.65 -0.51
N SER A 373 8.45 -28.75 0.38
CA SER A 373 8.18 -28.87 1.81
C SER A 373 7.73 -27.54 2.40
N ILE A 374 7.03 -27.57 3.52
CA ILE A 374 6.77 -26.36 4.30
C ILE A 374 7.50 -26.52 5.63
N SER A 375 8.60 -25.79 5.80
CA SER A 375 9.42 -25.84 7.00
C SER A 375 8.64 -25.44 8.24
N MET A 376 8.93 -26.10 9.36
CA MET A 376 8.32 -25.75 10.65
C MET A 376 8.89 -24.41 11.13
N LEU A 377 8.05 -23.53 11.70
CA LEU A 377 8.53 -22.29 12.35
C LEU A 377 8.82 -22.48 13.87
N ASP A 378 8.82 -23.72 14.37
CA ASP A 378 8.93 -23.97 15.80
C ASP A 378 10.36 -23.92 16.35
N GLU A 379 10.46 -23.73 17.68
CA GLU A 379 11.69 -23.54 18.46
C GLU A 379 12.81 -24.54 18.14
N TYR A 380 12.49 -25.75 17.66
CA TYR A 380 13.47 -26.76 17.30
C TYR A 380 14.38 -26.35 16.13
N LEU A 381 13.84 -25.78 15.04
CA LEU A 381 14.63 -25.26 13.91
C LEU A 381 15.43 -24.03 14.33
N PHE A 382 14.84 -23.17 15.16
CA PHE A 382 15.49 -21.97 15.67
C PHE A 382 16.55 -22.24 16.74
N SER A 383 16.49 -23.38 17.45
CA SER A 383 17.53 -23.81 18.37
C SER A 383 18.84 -24.19 17.67
N GLN A 384 18.79 -24.45 16.36
CA GLN A 384 19.98 -24.69 15.51
C GLN A 384 20.56 -23.39 14.94
N MET A 385 19.83 -22.26 15.01
CA MET A 385 20.36 -20.94 14.65
C MET A 385 21.25 -20.44 15.80
N GLN A 386 22.46 -21.01 15.88
CA GLN A 386 23.51 -20.53 16.77
C GLN A 386 23.78 -19.05 16.50
N GLN A 387 23.61 -18.24 17.54
CA GLN A 387 24.18 -16.90 17.59
C GLN A 387 25.70 -16.98 17.39
N PRO A 388 26.28 -16.16 16.50
CA PRO A 388 27.62 -15.65 16.69
C PRO A 388 27.54 -14.29 17.38
N ASN A 389 28.46 -14.09 18.33
CA ASN A 389 28.64 -12.92 19.20
C ASN A 389 28.55 -11.55 18.54
#